data_AF-A6F0P5-F1
#
_entry.id   AF-A6F0P5-F1
#
_cell.length_a   1.000
_cell.length_b   1.000
_cell.length_c   1.000
_cell.angle_alpha   90.00
_cell.angle_beta   90.00
_cell.angle_gamma   90.00
#
_symmetry.space_group_name_H-M   'P 1'
#
loop_
_entity.id
_entity.type
_entity.pdbx_description
1 polymer ?
#
loop_
_entity_poly.entity_id
_entity_poly.type
_entity_poly.pdbx_seq_one_letter_code
_entity_poly.pdbx_strand_id
1 'polypeptide(L)'
;MYRGKSRSSNTVHVAYAQIFRPERFVTSEINFPPVKESGRSNYEQCLTDIEKELQYQDYAIGTQFSVVDPLWLVFYWWGVRANFDMGSKFPVYTAYAKRLCSRSSVQKALTNDEITIWK
;
A
#
# COMPACT_ATOMS: atom_id res chain seq x y z
N MET A 1 21.24 10.16 -0.91
CA MET A 1 20.33 10.13 0.25
C MET A 1 19.09 9.31 -0.14
N TYR A 2 19.06 8.02 0.21
CA TYR A 2 18.00 7.08 -0.21
C TYR A 2 16.76 7.20 0.71
N ARG A 3 15.88 8.18 0.44
CA ARG A 3 14.71 8.47 1.30
C ARG A 3 13.55 7.47 1.14
N GLY A 4 13.43 6.75 0.03
CA GLY A 4 12.25 5.92 -0.27
C GLY A 4 12.23 4.48 0.28
N LYS A 5 13.38 3.81 0.43
CA LYS A 5 13.41 2.35 0.72
C LYS A 5 13.22 1.96 2.20
N SER A 6 13.64 2.79 3.15
CA SER A 6 13.73 2.38 4.56
C SER A 6 12.40 2.36 5.31
N ARG A 7 11.37 3.06 4.83
CA ARG A 7 10.08 3.19 5.55
C ARG A 7 9.01 2.20 5.06
N SER A 8 9.04 1.81 3.79
CA SER A 8 7.91 1.08 3.17
C SER A 8 7.81 -0.38 3.66
N SER A 9 8.92 -1.13 3.69
CA SER A 9 8.87 -2.57 4.02
C SER A 9 8.75 -2.86 5.52
N ASN A 10 9.26 -1.98 6.40
CA ASN A 10 9.23 -2.25 7.84
C ASN A 10 8.03 -1.58 8.54
N THR A 11 7.41 -0.56 7.93
CA THR A 11 6.29 0.18 8.54
C THR A 11 4.95 -0.19 7.93
N VAL A 12 4.80 -0.15 6.59
CA VAL A 12 3.52 -0.42 5.91
C VAL A 12 3.09 -1.87 6.11
N HIS A 13 4.02 -2.81 5.93
CA HIS A 13 3.78 -4.24 6.13
C HIS A 13 3.34 -4.57 7.55
N VAL A 14 4.00 -3.97 8.56
CA VAL A 14 3.67 -4.21 9.97
C VAL A 14 2.31 -3.62 10.31
N ALA A 15 2.03 -2.40 9.86
CA ALA A 15 0.74 -1.76 10.04
C ALA A 15 -0.40 -2.58 9.40
N TYR A 16 -0.20 -3.09 8.18
CA TYR A 16 -1.17 -3.96 7.53
C TYR A 16 -1.32 -5.32 8.23
N ALA A 17 -0.22 -5.89 8.74
CA ALA A 17 -0.26 -7.13 9.52
C ALA A 17 -1.09 -6.99 10.79
N GLN A 18 -1.09 -5.84 11.46
CA GLN A 18 -1.96 -5.58 12.62
C GLN A 18 -3.45 -5.67 12.25
N ILE A 19 -3.83 -5.27 11.03
CA ILE A 19 -5.21 -5.32 10.53
C ILE A 19 -5.63 -6.77 10.20
N PHE A 20 -4.77 -7.49 9.47
CA PHE A 20 -5.13 -8.78 8.87
C PHE A 20 -4.72 -10.00 9.71
N ARG A 21 -3.76 -9.83 10.61
CA ARG A 21 -3.14 -10.89 11.43
C ARG A 21 -2.88 -10.39 12.88
N PRO A 22 -3.89 -9.87 13.60
CA PRO A 22 -3.72 -9.35 14.96
C PRO A 22 -3.18 -10.40 15.95
N GLU A 23 -3.41 -11.69 15.69
CA GLU A 23 -2.93 -12.82 16.50
C GLU A 23 -1.40 -12.92 16.58
N ARG A 24 -0.68 -12.24 15.67
CA ARG A 24 0.80 -12.13 15.75
C ARG A 24 1.27 -11.14 16.81
N PHE A 25 0.40 -10.26 17.28
CA PHE A 25 0.74 -9.17 18.20
C PHE A 25 0.20 -9.40 19.61
N VAL A 26 -0.92 -10.11 19.72
CA VAL A 26 -1.57 -10.42 20.99
C VAL A 26 -2.13 -11.85 20.93
N THR A 27 -2.05 -12.56 22.05
CA THR A 27 -2.54 -13.95 22.16
C THR A 27 -4.04 -14.03 22.47
N SER A 28 -4.58 -13.01 23.14
CA SER A 28 -5.99 -12.98 23.53
C SER A 28 -6.84 -12.24 22.49
N GLU A 29 -7.89 -12.90 22.02
CA GLU A 29 -8.80 -12.36 20.99
C GLU A 29 -9.51 -11.07 21.43
N ILE A 30 -9.71 -10.88 22.74
CA ILE A 30 -10.30 -9.65 23.29
C ILE A 30 -9.48 -8.40 22.93
N ASN A 31 -8.18 -8.57 22.69
CA ASN A 31 -7.27 -7.48 22.33
C ASN A 31 -7.13 -7.30 20.81
N PHE A 32 -7.81 -8.10 19.98
CA PHE A 32 -7.73 -7.95 18.52
C PHE A 32 -8.33 -6.62 18.02
N PRO A 33 -9.49 -6.14 18.50
CA PRO A 33 -10.05 -4.87 18.03
C PRO A 33 -9.11 -3.67 18.19
N PRO A 34 -8.50 -3.38 19.36
CA PRO A 34 -7.61 -2.23 19.50
C PRO A 34 -6.33 -2.36 18.66
N VAL A 35 -5.81 -3.58 18.47
CA VAL A 35 -4.67 -3.83 17.57
C VAL A 35 -5.02 -3.52 16.12
N LYS A 36 -6.19 -3.96 15.66
CA LYS A 36 -6.67 -3.67 14.30
C LYS A 36 -6.88 -2.17 14.09
N GLU A 37 -7.44 -1.47 15.07
CA GLU A 37 -7.67 -0.02 15.00
C GLU A 37 -6.34 0.75 14.90
N SER A 38 -5.36 0.43 15.75
CA SER A 38 -4.02 1.00 15.68
C SER A 38 -3.36 0.70 14.32
N GLY A 39 -3.48 -0.54 13.83
CA GLY A 39 -3.00 -0.93 12.52
C GLY A 39 -3.60 -0.12 11.37
N ARG A 40 -4.92 0.12 11.41
CA ARG A 40 -5.60 0.97 10.42
C ARG A 40 -5.07 2.40 10.43
N SER A 41 -4.90 3.01 11.60
CA SER A 41 -4.39 4.37 11.73
C SER A 41 -2.94 4.48 11.19
N ASN A 42 -2.07 3.56 11.61
CA ASN A 42 -0.67 3.52 11.16
C ASN A 42 -0.58 3.32 9.64
N TYR A 43 -1.43 2.46 9.10
CA TYR A 43 -1.46 2.15 7.69
C TYR A 43 -1.94 3.35 6.86
N GLU A 44 -3.00 4.04 7.31
CA GLU A 44 -3.49 5.28 6.69
C GLU A 44 -2.42 6.38 6.68
N GLN A 45 -1.67 6.53 7.78
CA GLN A 45 -0.56 7.47 7.85
C GLN A 45 0.51 7.13 6.80
N CYS A 46 0.85 5.86 6.64
CA CYS A 46 1.82 5.46 5.62
C CYS A 46 1.33 5.74 4.20
N LEU A 47 0.06 5.48 3.91
CA LEU A 47 -0.53 5.81 2.59
C LEU A 47 -0.52 7.32 2.34
N THR A 48 -0.76 8.11 3.38
CA THR A 48 -0.69 9.58 3.32
C THR A 48 0.71 10.07 3.01
N ASP A 49 1.74 9.45 3.58
CA ASP A 49 3.13 9.80 3.29
C ASP A 49 3.51 9.43 1.84
N ILE A 50 3.06 8.27 1.34
CA ILE A 50 3.25 7.88 -0.06
C ILE A 50 2.55 8.86 -1.01
N GLU A 51 1.29 9.22 -0.73
CA GLU A 51 0.53 10.22 -1.50
C GLU A 51 1.31 11.54 -1.62
N LYS A 52 1.87 12.04 -0.50
CA LYS A 52 2.69 13.26 -0.48
C LYS A 52 3.98 13.13 -1.29
N GLU A 53 4.65 11.99 -1.24
CA GLU A 53 5.87 11.76 -2.02
C GLU A 53 5.57 11.73 -3.53
N LEU A 54 4.47 11.10 -3.93
CA LEU A 54 4.04 11.00 -5.32
C LEU A 54 3.56 12.33 -5.92
N GLN A 55 3.28 13.36 -5.10
CA GLN A 55 2.99 14.71 -5.61
C GLN A 55 4.18 15.33 -6.36
N TYR A 56 5.40 14.86 -6.08
CA TYR A 56 6.62 15.44 -6.63
C TYR A 56 7.38 14.51 -7.58
N GLN A 57 6.92 13.27 -7.75
CA GLN A 57 7.65 12.22 -8.48
C GLN A 57 6.69 11.34 -9.28
N ASP A 58 7.13 10.92 -10.46
CA ASP A 58 6.31 10.08 -11.35
C ASP A 58 6.35 8.59 -10.99
N TYR A 59 7.44 8.17 -10.35
CA TYR A 59 7.67 6.83 -9.86
C TYR A 59 8.20 6.87 -8.44
N ALA A 60 8.21 5.72 -7.76
CA ALA A 60 8.65 5.62 -6.37
C ALA A 60 10.11 6.09 -6.15
N ILE A 61 10.92 6.09 -7.22
CA ILE A 61 12.27 6.66 -7.22
C ILE A 61 12.41 7.62 -8.41
N GLY A 62 11.92 8.85 -8.24
CA GLY A 62 12.08 9.94 -9.20
C GLY A 62 11.25 9.73 -10.47
N THR A 63 11.92 9.72 -11.62
CA THR A 63 11.27 9.71 -12.94
C THR A 63 11.31 8.35 -13.65
N GLN A 64 11.93 7.33 -13.04
CA GLN A 64 12.07 6.01 -13.64
C GLN A 64 11.38 4.92 -12.83
N PHE A 65 10.75 4.00 -13.56
CA PHE A 65 10.16 2.80 -12.96
C PHE A 65 11.24 1.92 -12.31
N SER A 66 10.96 1.44 -11.11
CA SER A 66 11.86 0.68 -10.26
C SER A 66 11.15 -0.51 -9.63
N VAL A 67 11.91 -1.35 -8.92
CA VAL A 67 11.36 -2.47 -8.14
C VAL A 67 10.46 -2.04 -6.97
N VAL A 68 10.52 -0.76 -6.57
CA VAL A 68 9.68 -0.24 -5.48
C VAL A 68 8.26 0.02 -5.98
N ASP A 69 8.08 0.26 -7.27
CA ASP A 69 6.77 0.62 -7.83
C ASP A 69 5.75 -0.53 -7.74
N PRO A 70 6.08 -1.79 -8.10
CA PRO A 70 5.19 -2.92 -7.83
C PRO A 70 4.89 -3.13 -6.33
N LEU A 71 5.86 -2.87 -5.44
CA LEU A 71 5.65 -3.00 -4.00
C LEU A 71 4.61 -1.98 -3.51
N TRP A 72 4.70 -0.74 -3.97
CA TRP A 72 3.70 0.28 -3.66
C TRP A 72 2.34 -0.07 -4.27
N LEU A 73 2.29 -0.62 -5.48
CA LEU A 73 1.03 -1.09 -6.06
C LEU A 73 0.34 -2.16 -5.18
N VAL A 74 1.11 -3.07 -4.58
CA VAL A 74 0.57 -4.06 -3.63
C VAL A 74 0.01 -3.37 -2.37
N PHE A 75 0.69 -2.34 -1.87
CA PHE A 75 0.16 -1.54 -0.75
C PHE A 75 -1.13 -0.84 -1.14
N TYR A 76 -1.23 -0.25 -2.32
CA TYR A 76 -2.49 0.34 -2.78
C TYR A 76 -3.63 -0.70 -2.79
N TRP A 77 -3.38 -1.89 -3.34
CA TRP A 77 -4.35 -2.97 -3.39
C TRP A 77 -4.79 -3.46 -2.00
N TRP A 78 -3.87 -3.50 -1.03
CA TRP A 78 -4.19 -3.81 0.36
C TRP A 78 -5.13 -2.80 1.00
N GLY A 79 -5.03 -1.52 0.63
CA GLY A 79 -5.94 -0.48 1.08
C GLY A 79 -7.36 -0.73 0.59
N VAL A 80 -7.51 -1.08 -0.68
CA VAL A 80 -8.79 -1.51 -1.27
C VAL A 80 -9.33 -2.73 -0.51
N ARG A 81 -8.50 -3.76 -0.27
CA ARG A 81 -8.90 -4.95 0.50
C ARG A 81 -9.28 -4.67 1.95
N ALA A 82 -8.68 -3.66 2.56
CA ALA A 82 -9.00 -3.22 3.91
C ALA A 82 -10.16 -2.20 3.96
N ASN A 83 -10.91 -2.04 2.86
CA ASN A 83 -12.04 -1.11 2.73
C ASN A 83 -11.67 0.35 3.04
N PHE A 84 -10.49 0.79 2.62
CA PHE A 84 -10.17 2.22 2.56
C PHE A 84 -10.75 2.81 1.26
N ASP A 85 -11.31 4.01 1.35
CA ASP A 85 -11.67 4.80 0.17
C ASP A 85 -10.41 5.39 -0.48
N MET A 86 -9.68 4.53 -1.19
CA MET A 86 -8.40 4.89 -1.81
C MET A 86 -8.56 5.98 -2.87
N GLY A 87 -9.68 5.95 -3.61
CA GLY A 87 -9.94 6.89 -4.70
C GLY A 87 -10.12 8.32 -4.21
N SER A 88 -10.94 8.52 -3.17
CA SER A 88 -11.21 9.87 -2.65
C SER A 88 -10.10 10.37 -1.72
N LYS A 89 -9.51 9.50 -0.89
CA LYS A 89 -8.50 9.90 0.09
C LYS A 89 -7.10 10.09 -0.51
N PHE A 90 -6.76 9.30 -1.53
CA PHE A 90 -5.41 9.27 -2.12
C PHE A 90 -5.48 9.36 -3.66
N PRO A 91 -5.92 10.51 -4.21
CA PRO A 91 -6.12 10.67 -5.65
C PRO A 91 -4.82 10.58 -6.46
N VAL A 92 -3.70 11.10 -5.95
CA VAL A 92 -2.40 11.05 -6.66
C VAL A 92 -1.89 9.61 -6.69
N TYR A 93 -1.99 8.90 -5.58
CA TYR A 93 -1.65 7.49 -5.49
C TYR A 93 -2.57 6.64 -6.39
N THR A 94 -3.86 6.97 -6.46
CA THR A 94 -4.78 6.31 -7.38
C THR A 94 -4.37 6.52 -8.85
N ALA A 95 -3.98 7.74 -9.24
CA ALA A 95 -3.47 8.01 -10.58
C ALA A 95 -2.17 7.25 -10.87
N TYR A 96 -1.28 7.18 -9.89
CA TYR A 96 -0.05 6.38 -9.95
C TYR A 96 -0.35 4.88 -10.12
N ALA A 97 -1.27 4.31 -9.33
CA ALA A 97 -1.67 2.91 -9.45
C ALA A 97 -2.25 2.60 -10.85
N LYS A 98 -3.07 3.51 -11.41
CA LYS A 98 -3.59 3.40 -12.78
C LYS A 98 -2.46 3.39 -13.82
N ARG A 99 -1.46 4.27 -13.65
CA ARG A 99 -0.26 4.33 -14.51
C ARG A 99 0.55 3.04 -14.46
N LEU A 100 0.69 2.43 -13.28
CA LEU A 100 1.37 1.14 -13.17
C LEU A 100 0.57 0.01 -13.83
N CYS A 101 -0.75 -0.01 -13.66
CA CYS A 101 -1.63 -1.02 -14.24
C CYS A 101 -1.74 -0.96 -15.77
N SER A 102 -1.33 0.13 -16.42
CA SER A 102 -1.27 0.21 -17.88
C SER A 102 -0.01 -0.45 -18.47
N ARG A 103 0.98 -0.82 -17.63
CA ARG A 103 2.21 -1.47 -18.08
C ARG A 103 1.95 -2.95 -18.37
N SER A 104 2.43 -3.42 -19.53
CA SER A 104 2.27 -4.81 -19.97
C SER A 104 2.85 -5.83 -18.96
N SER A 105 3.96 -5.50 -18.28
CA SER A 105 4.54 -6.38 -17.26
C SER A 105 3.65 -6.53 -16.03
N VAL A 106 2.97 -5.47 -15.62
CA VAL A 106 2.04 -5.49 -14.47
C VAL A 106 0.77 -6.23 -14.85
N GLN A 107 0.22 -5.96 -16.03
CA GLN A 107 -0.96 -6.68 -16.54
C GLN A 107 -0.74 -8.19 -16.61
N LYS A 108 0.41 -8.64 -17.14
CA LYS A 108 0.76 -10.07 -17.17
C LYS A 108 0.77 -10.70 -15.78
N ALA A 109 1.36 -10.02 -14.80
CA ALA A 109 1.38 -10.52 -13.42
C ALA A 109 -0.03 -10.61 -12.82
N LEU A 110 -0.84 -9.55 -12.99
CA LEU A 110 -2.22 -9.53 -12.49
C LEU A 110 -3.10 -10.61 -13.12
N THR A 111 -2.93 -10.87 -14.42
CA THR A 111 -3.65 -11.95 -15.11
C THR A 111 -3.20 -13.33 -14.63
N ASN A 112 -1.90 -13.55 -14.44
CA ASN A 112 -1.39 -14.84 -13.97
C ASN A 112 -1.87 -15.17 -12.54
N ASP A 113 -1.96 -14.15 -11.69
CA ASP A 113 -2.33 -14.32 -10.28
C ASP A 113 -3.83 -14.12 -10.02
N GLU A 114 -4.64 -13.90 -11.08
CA GLU A 114 -6.08 -13.62 -11.02
C GLU A 114 -6.45 -12.44 -10.08
N ILE A 115 -5.57 -11.43 -9.99
CA ILE A 115 -5.73 -10.28 -9.10
C ILE A 115 -6.45 -9.15 -9.82
N THR A 116 -7.58 -8.72 -9.25
CA THR A 116 -8.23 -7.44 -9.63
C THR A 116 -7.95 -6.38 -8.57
N ILE A 117 -7.36 -5.25 -9.00
CA ILE A 117 -6.99 -4.15 -8.10
C ILE A 117 -8.17 -3.22 -7.80
N TRP A 118 -9.06 -3.05 -8.79
CA TRP A 118 -10.19 -2.14 -8.72
C TRP A 118 -11.41 -2.88 -8.19
N LYS A 119 -11.97 -2.42 -7.07
CA LYS A 119 -13.24 -2.90 -6.53
C LYS A 119 -14.10 -1.72 -6.11
#